data_AF-A0A6N9QEI1-F1
#
_entry.id   AF-A0A6N9QEI1-F1
#
_cell.length_a   1.000
_cell.length_b   1.000
_cell.length_c   1.000
_cell.angle_alpha   90.00
_cell.angle_beta   90.00
_cell.angle_gamma   90.00
#
_symmetry.space_group_name_H-M   'P 1'
#
loop_
_entity.id
_entity.type
_entity.pdbx_description
1 polymer ?
#
loop_
_entity_poly.entity_id
_entity_poly.type
_entity_poly.pdbx_seq_one_letter_code
_entity_poly.pdbx_strand_id
1 'polypeptide(L)'
;MEVWLSFCVEALYKPVLKPLNDKMYDSIPAVVYQVLMFMKKSGLVRKEIDLDNEADVLHVLIDGLAPHRVIRPEKRSETQMKEILRKQLRDLA
;
A
#
# COMPACT_ATOMS: atom_id res chain seq x y z
N MET A 1 -5.21 -3.50 11.24
CA MET A 1 -4.00 -4.11 10.65
C MET A 1 -3.54 -5.37 11.37
N GLU A 2 -3.70 -5.48 12.70
CA GLU A 2 -3.34 -6.70 13.45
C GLU A 2 -4.04 -7.96 12.90
N VAL A 3 -5.35 -7.91 12.67
CA VAL A 3 -6.13 -9.02 12.09
C VAL A 3 -5.58 -9.47 10.72
N TRP A 4 -5.23 -8.51 9.88
CA TRP A 4 -4.68 -8.77 8.55
C TRP A 4 -3.30 -9.43 8.61
N LEU A 5 -2.41 -8.92 9.47
CA LEU A 5 -1.08 -9.51 9.65
C LEU A 5 -1.17 -10.93 10.19
N SER A 6 -2.01 -11.16 11.20
CA SER A 6 -2.26 -12.50 11.72
C SER A 6 -2.83 -13.43 10.65
N PHE A 7 -3.77 -12.94 9.82
CA PHE A 7 -4.32 -13.70 8.71
C PHE A 7 -3.25 -14.06 7.67
N CYS A 8 -2.38 -13.12 7.28
CA CYS A 8 -1.31 -13.38 6.33
C CYS A 8 -0.35 -14.46 6.84
N VAL A 9 0.02 -14.41 8.12
CA VAL A 9 0.86 -15.45 8.74
C VAL A 9 0.17 -16.81 8.72
N GLU A 10 -1.12 -16.87 9.10
CA GLU A 10 -1.89 -18.12 9.05
C GLU A 10 -2.02 -18.69 7.63
N ALA A 11 -2.18 -17.83 6.63
CA ALA A 11 -2.30 -18.22 5.23
C ALA A 11 -1.03 -18.85 4.65
N LEU A 12 0.15 -18.58 5.24
CA LEU A 12 1.40 -19.24 4.85
C LEU A 12 1.40 -20.74 5.16
N TYR A 13 0.66 -21.17 6.18
CA TYR A 13 0.66 -22.55 6.66
C TYR A 13 -0.66 -23.30 6.41
N LYS A 14 -1.74 -22.58 6.06
CA LYS A 14 -3.06 -23.16 5.82
C LYS A 14 -3.46 -22.99 4.35
N PRO A 15 -3.28 -24.01 3.48
CA PRO A 15 -3.60 -23.93 2.06
C PRO A 15 -5.04 -23.50 1.76
N VAL A 16 -5.99 -23.83 2.65
CA VAL A 16 -7.40 -23.40 2.56
C VAL A 16 -7.57 -21.88 2.56
N LEU A 17 -6.62 -21.14 3.14
CA LEU A 17 -6.64 -19.68 3.17
C LEU A 17 -5.98 -19.03 1.95
N LYS A 18 -5.20 -19.79 1.16
CA LYS A 18 -4.44 -19.25 0.02
C LYS A 18 -5.33 -18.49 -0.98
N PRO A 19 -6.48 -19.02 -1.44
CA PRO A 19 -7.31 -18.30 -2.42
C PRO A 19 -7.82 -16.96 -1.89
N LEU A 20 -8.15 -16.90 -0.59
CA LEU A 20 -8.57 -15.65 0.04
C LEU A 20 -7.38 -14.69 0.18
N ASN A 21 -6.23 -15.19 0.60
CA ASN A 21 -5.01 -14.39 0.71
C ASN A 21 -4.59 -13.78 -0.62
N ASP A 22 -4.55 -14.58 -1.69
CA ASP A 22 -4.22 -14.10 -3.05
C ASP A 22 -5.20 -13.00 -3.49
N LYS A 23 -6.52 -13.24 -3.34
CA LYS A 23 -7.54 -12.25 -3.69
C LYS A 23 -7.35 -10.92 -2.97
N MET A 24 -7.04 -10.96 -1.68
CA MET A 24 -6.86 -9.73 -0.93
C MET A 24 -5.51 -9.07 -1.23
N TYR A 25 -4.45 -9.84 -1.48
CA TYR A 25 -3.14 -9.34 -1.93
C TYR A 25 -3.28 -8.54 -3.23
N ASP A 26 -4.01 -9.09 -4.21
CA ASP A 26 -4.22 -8.44 -5.51
C ASP A 26 -5.13 -7.20 -5.44
N SER A 27 -5.91 -7.05 -4.36
CA SER A 27 -6.88 -5.96 -4.24
C SER A 27 -6.24 -4.60 -3.93
N ILE A 28 -5.16 -4.56 -3.15
CA ILE A 28 -4.49 -3.31 -2.76
C ILE A 28 -3.80 -2.64 -3.96
N PRO A 29 -2.95 -3.34 -4.76
CA PRO A 29 -2.36 -2.76 -5.96
C PRO A 29 -3.41 -2.23 -6.93
N ALA A 30 -4.51 -2.98 -7.12
CA ALA A 30 -5.60 -2.56 -7.99
C ALA A 30 -6.25 -1.24 -7.54
N VAL A 31 -6.49 -1.07 -6.24
CA VAL A 31 -7.03 0.18 -5.68
C VAL A 31 -6.03 1.33 -5.82
N VAL A 32 -4.76 1.10 -5.52
CA VAL A 32 -3.70 2.12 -5.67
C VAL A 32 -3.62 2.59 -7.11
N TYR A 33 -3.58 1.66 -8.07
CA TYR A 33 -3.56 1.96 -9.50
C TYR A 33 -4.78 2.79 -9.93
N GLN A 34 -5.99 2.45 -9.47
CA GLN A 34 -7.20 3.22 -9.77
C GLN A 34 -7.13 4.67 -9.28
N VAL A 35 -6.58 4.89 -8.08
CA VAL A 35 -6.38 6.25 -7.54
C VAL A 35 -5.39 7.03 -8.39
N LEU A 36 -4.25 6.44 -8.75
CA LEU A 36 -3.25 7.09 -9.60
C LEU A 36 -3.78 7.41 -11.01
N MET A 37 -4.55 6.50 -11.60
CA MET A 37 -5.26 6.73 -12.85
C MET A 37 -6.21 7.93 -12.78
N PHE A 38 -6.95 8.06 -11.67
CA PHE A 38 -7.83 9.20 -11.44
C PHE A 38 -7.02 10.51 -11.30
N MET A 39 -5.91 10.49 -10.57
CA MET A 39 -5.01 11.64 -10.45
C MET A 39 -4.42 12.06 -11.81
N LYS A 40 -4.01 11.11 -12.65
CA LYS A 40 -3.53 11.37 -14.03
C LYS A 40 -4.59 12.01 -14.90
N LYS A 41 -5.81 11.47 -14.89
CA LYS A 41 -6.95 12.05 -15.62
C LYS A 41 -7.31 13.46 -15.15
N SER A 42 -7.04 13.76 -13.88
CA SER A 42 -7.30 15.07 -13.27
C SER A 42 -6.14 16.06 -13.43
N GLY A 43 -5.04 15.68 -14.08
CA GLY A 43 -3.86 16.53 -14.24
C GLY A 43 -3.08 16.80 -12.96
N LEU A 44 -3.22 15.94 -11.94
CA LEU A 44 -2.57 16.08 -10.63
C LEU A 44 -1.20 15.39 -10.54
N VAL A 45 -0.77 14.74 -11.61
CA VAL A 45 0.53 14.07 -11.72
C VAL A 45 1.21 14.44 -13.02
N ARG A 46 2.53 14.28 -13.07
CA ARG A 46 3.36 14.51 -14.26
C ARG A 46 2.87 13.71 -15.49
N LYS A 47 2.97 14.31 -16.67
CA LYS A 47 2.43 13.73 -17.93
C LYS A 47 3.01 12.36 -18.28
N GLU A 48 4.31 12.21 -18.05
CA GLU A 48 5.11 11.02 -18.39
C GLU A 48 5.21 10.03 -17.22
N ILE A 49 4.26 10.07 -16.28
CA ILE A 49 4.21 9.12 -15.17
C ILE A 49 4.00 7.69 -15.68
N ASP A 50 4.86 6.79 -15.21
CA ASP A 50 4.70 5.35 -15.30
C ASP A 50 3.79 4.90 -14.15
N LEU A 51 2.51 4.70 -14.47
CA LEU A 51 1.50 4.41 -13.44
C LEU A 51 1.67 3.03 -12.82
N ASP A 52 2.15 2.05 -13.59
CA ASP A 52 2.34 0.69 -13.09
C ASP A 52 3.47 0.69 -12.05
N ASN A 53 4.60 1.30 -12.38
CA ASN A 53 5.72 1.45 -11.44
C ASN A 53 5.33 2.24 -10.19
N GLU A 54 4.64 3.37 -10.33
CA GLU A 54 4.25 4.18 -9.17
C GLU A 54 3.18 3.48 -8.30
N ALA A 55 2.33 2.65 -8.90
CA ALA A 55 1.38 1.84 -8.15
C ALA A 55 2.09 0.78 -7.30
N ASP A 56 3.10 0.10 -7.87
CA ASP A 56 3.92 -0.88 -7.15
C ASP A 56 4.69 -0.23 -6.00
N VAL A 57 5.32 0.92 -6.25
CA VAL A 57 6.06 1.66 -5.22
C VAL A 57 5.14 2.05 -4.06
N LEU A 58 3.94 2.59 -4.35
CA LEU A 58 2.99 2.97 -3.32
C LEU A 58 2.41 1.76 -2.57
N HIS A 59 2.12 0.66 -3.26
CA HIS A 59 1.67 -0.58 -2.64
C HIS A 59 2.72 -1.09 -1.64
N VAL A 60 3.98 -1.23 -2.05
CA VAL A 60 5.08 -1.68 -1.19
C VAL A 60 5.29 -0.72 -0.02
N LEU A 61 5.17 0.59 -0.25
CA LEU A 61 5.30 1.59 0.80
C LEU A 61 4.20 1.45 1.86
N ILE A 62 2.93 1.30 1.44
CA ILE A 62 1.79 1.12 2.34
C ILE A 62 1.95 -0.17 3.15
N ASP A 63 2.29 -1.27 2.47
CA ASP A 63 2.49 -2.58 3.08
C ASP A 63 3.67 -2.59 4.05
N GLY A 64 4.72 -1.80 3.80
CA GLY A 64 5.84 -1.62 4.72
C GLY A 64 5.50 -0.76 5.94
N LEU A 65 4.71 0.30 5.77
CA LEU A 65 4.38 1.23 6.85
C LEU A 65 3.43 0.62 7.90
N ALA A 66 2.47 -0.21 7.47
CA ALA A 66 1.46 -0.78 8.36
C ALA A 66 2.06 -1.65 9.49
N PRO A 67 2.94 -2.64 9.22
CA PRO A 67 3.63 -3.42 10.25
C PRO A 67 4.46 -2.56 11.20
N HIS A 68 5.15 -1.53 10.70
CA HIS A 68 5.96 -0.65 11.54
C HIS A 68 5.15 0.02 12.65
N ARG A 69 3.91 0.42 12.36
CA ARG A 69 2.99 0.99 13.37
C ARG A 69 2.40 -0.07 14.28
N VAL A 70 2.06 -1.25 13.77
CA VAL A 70 1.49 -2.34 14.58
C VAL A 70 2.50 -2.89 15.58
N ILE A 71 3.75 -3.08 15.16
CA ILE A 71 4.78 -3.73 15.98
C ILE A 71 5.38 -2.77 17.02
N ARG A 72 5.57 -1.48 16.66
CA ARG A 72 6.18 -0.47 17.53
C ARG A 72 5.43 0.88 17.44
N PRO A 73 4.17 0.95 17.88
CA PRO A 73 3.39 2.18 17.79
C PRO A 73 4.06 3.37 18.48
N GLU A 74 4.79 3.15 19.56
CA GLU A 74 5.55 4.18 20.28
C GLU A 74 6.71 4.78 19.47
N LYS A 75 7.23 4.05 18.48
CA LYS A 75 8.34 4.50 17.61
C LYS A 75 7.87 5.11 16.29
N ARG A 76 6.60 4.89 15.92
CA ARG A 76 6.03 5.36 14.66
C ARG A 76 4.67 5.99 14.93
N SER A 77 4.64 7.32 14.92
CA SER A 77 3.40 8.07 15.03
C SER A 77 2.64 8.06 13.71
N GLU A 78 1.33 8.27 13.78
CA GLU A 78 0.48 8.45 12.60
C GLU A 78 0.96 9.62 11.73
N THR A 79 1.40 10.71 12.36
CA THR A 79 1.94 11.89 11.67
C THR A 79 3.15 11.53 10.82
N GLN A 80 4.11 10.78 11.36
CA GLN A 80 5.31 10.36 10.62
C GLN A 80 4.96 9.47 9.42
N MET A 81 4.00 8.54 9.57
CA MET A 81 3.55 7.72 8.44
C MET A 81 2.90 8.57 7.34
N LYS A 82 2.04 9.52 7.72
CA LYS A 82 1.42 10.47 6.79
C LYS A 82 2.46 11.33 6.08
N GLU A 83 3.52 11.75 6.77
CA GLU A 83 4.62 12.52 6.16
C GLU A 83 5.39 11.73 5.11
N ILE A 84 5.68 10.45 5.37
CA ILE A 84 6.32 9.55 4.41
C ILE A 84 5.44 9.38 3.17
N LEU A 85 4.14 9.09 3.35
CA LEU A 85 3.20 8.98 2.24
C LEU A 85 3.09 10.29 1.46
N ARG A 86 2.96 11.44 2.15
CA ARG A 86 2.93 12.75 1.47
C ARG A 86 4.21 13.04 0.71
N LYS A 87 5.37 12.59 1.20
CA LYS A 87 6.63 12.71 0.46
C LYS A 87 6.54 11.94 -0.85
N GLN A 88 6.15 10.66 -0.81
CA GLN A 88 5.97 9.86 -2.01
C GLN A 88 4.95 10.49 -2.98
N LEU A 89 3.83 11.00 -2.47
CA LEU A 89 2.82 11.64 -3.32
C LEU A 89 3.29 12.94 -3.98
N ARG A 90 4.23 13.67 -3.37
CA ARG A 90 4.84 14.86 -4.00
C ARG A 90 5.74 14.50 -5.17
N ASP A 91 6.36 13.33 -5.14
CA ASP A 91 7.24 12.85 -6.22
C ASP A 91 6.42 12.45 -7.47
N LEU A 92 5.09 12.36 -7.36
CA LEU A 92 4.18 12.09 -8.48
C LEU A 92 3.78 13.33 -9.28
N ALA A 93 3.92 14.54 -8.72
CA ALA A 93 3.51 15.81 -9.33
C ALA A 93 4.60 16.37 -10.24
#